data_AF-A0A925RRN8-F1
#
_entry.id   AF-A0A925RRN8-F1
#
_cell.length_a   1.000
_cell.length_b   1.000
_cell.length_c   1.000
_cell.angle_alpha   90.00
_cell.angle_beta   90.00
_cell.angle_gamma   90.00
#
_symmetry.space_group_name_H-M   'P 1'
#
loop_
_entity.id
_entity.type
_entity.pdbx_description
1 polymer ?
#
loop_
_entity_poly.entity_id
_entity_poly.type
_entity_poly.pdbx_seq_one_letter_code
_entity_poly.pdbx_strand_id
1 'polypeptide(L)'
;MEIWQALLLGLIEGITEYLPISSTGHLVVAQRLMHIGSASTLEKHAADAFAICIQGGAILAVLGLYYKHVLKMLLGVLGRDPEGLKLAIAIIVGFLPAAVIGFLLNDWIEAKLFSLWPI
;
A
#
# COMPACT_ATOMS: atom_id res chain seq x y z
N MET A 1 15.32 11.00 10.21
CA MET A 1 15.34 9.58 9.83
C MET A 1 16.62 9.32 9.08
N GLU A 2 17.37 8.32 9.54
CA GLU A 2 18.64 7.93 8.95
C GLU A 2 18.43 6.97 7.76
N ILE A 3 19.42 6.89 6.86
CA ILE A 3 19.34 6.04 5.66
C ILE A 3 19.13 4.56 6.01
N TRP A 4 19.79 4.06 7.06
CA TRP A 4 19.63 2.67 7.48
C TRP A 4 18.21 2.37 8.00
N GLN A 5 17.56 3.36 8.63
CA GLN A 5 16.17 3.24 9.08
C GLN A 5 15.23 3.16 7.88
N ALA A 6 15.47 4.00 6.86
CA ALA A 6 14.72 3.98 5.61
C ALA A 6 14.86 2.63 4.88
N LEU A 7 16.07 2.08 4.81
CA LEU A 7 16.32 0.75 4.24
C LEU A 7 15.61 -0.36 5.00
N LEU A 8 15.65 -0.32 6.33
CA LEU A 8 14.98 -1.32 7.17
C LEU A 8 13.46 -1.26 7.01
N LEU A 9 12.86 -0.07 7.04
CA LEU A 9 11.43 0.11 6.81
C LEU A 9 11.02 -0.36 5.41
N GLY A 10 11.82 -0.04 4.38
CA GLY A 10 11.59 -0.52 3.02
C GLY A 10 11.67 -2.05 2.90
N LEU A 11 12.59 -2.70 3.62
CA LEU A 11 12.68 -4.16 3.67
C LEU A 11 11.48 -4.78 4.38
N ILE A 12 11.08 -4.22 5.52
CA ILE A 12 9.89 -4.66 6.27
C ILE A 12 8.67 -4.58 5.37
N GLU A 13 8.43 -3.43 4.74
CA GLU A 13 7.32 -3.23 3.81
C GLU A 13 7.37 -4.23 2.65
N GLY A 14 8.49 -4.31 1.94
CA GLY A 14 8.64 -5.19 0.79
C GLY A 14 8.48 -6.69 1.09
N ILE A 15 8.75 -7.13 2.32
CA ILE A 15 8.51 -8.52 2.73
C ILE A 15 7.07 -8.70 3.20
N THR A 16 6.59 -7.81 4.08
CA THR A 16 5.33 -8.00 4.81
C THR A 16 4.09 -7.70 3.98
N GLU A 17 4.19 -6.87 2.94
CA GLU A 17 3.05 -6.48 2.09
C GLU A 17 2.45 -7.67 1.33
N TYR A 18 3.27 -8.66 0.96
CA TYR A 18 2.80 -9.84 0.22
C TYR A 18 2.41 -11.01 1.13
N LEU A 19 2.75 -10.93 2.41
CA LEU A 19 2.37 -11.93 3.40
C LEU A 19 1.09 -11.46 4.11
N PRO A 20 0.16 -12.37 4.44
CA PRO A 20 -1.07 -12.01 5.13
C PRO A 20 -0.83 -11.78 6.64
N ILE A 21 0.06 -10.83 6.98
CA ILE A 21 0.55 -10.55 8.34
C ILE A 21 0.48 -9.06 8.73
N SER A 22 -0.14 -8.20 7.91
CA SER A 22 -0.28 -6.75 8.11
C SER A 22 1.04 -5.96 8.09
N SER A 23 1.38 -5.38 6.94
CA SER A 23 2.55 -4.50 6.75
C SER A 23 2.46 -3.23 7.59
N THR A 24 1.28 -2.61 7.67
CA THR A 24 1.04 -1.38 8.44
C THR A 24 1.37 -1.56 9.92
N GLY A 25 0.97 -2.69 10.53
CA GLY A 25 1.29 -2.98 11.93
C GLY A 25 2.79 -3.12 12.17
N HIS A 26 3.49 -3.84 11.28
CA HIS A 26 4.94 -4.01 11.37
C HIS A 26 5.70 -2.68 11.23
N LEU A 27 5.27 -1.79 10.31
CA LEU A 27 5.86 -0.47 10.15
C LEU A 27 5.68 0.40 11.40
N VAL A 28 4.47 0.43 11.98
CA VAL A 28 4.19 1.21 13.20
C VAL A 28 5.05 0.72 14.37
N VAL A 29 5.17 -0.59 14.55
CA VAL A 29 6.03 -1.18 15.60
C VAL A 29 7.50 -0.81 15.36
N ALA A 30 7.98 -0.96 14.14
CA ALA A 30 9.37 -0.65 13.78
C ALA A 30 9.71 0.84 13.97
N GLN A 31 8.82 1.74 13.56
CA GLN A 31 8.96 3.19 13.77
C GLN A 31 9.04 3.53 15.26
N ARG A 32 8.18 2.93 16.10
CA ARG A 32 8.21 3.13 17.57
C ARG A 32 9.51 2.64 18.19
N LEU A 33 9.97 1.43 17.83
CA LEU A 33 11.24 0.87 18.33
C LEU A 33 12.44 1.74 17.95
N MET A 34 12.42 2.32 16.75
CA MET A 34 13.47 3.20 16.25
C MET A 34 13.29 4.68 16.63
N HIS A 35 12.25 5.01 17.42
CA HIS A 35 11.89 6.38 17.82
C HIS A 35 11.69 7.35 16.63
N ILE A 36 11.24 6.84 15.48
CA ILE A 36 10.98 7.63 14.28
C ILE A 36 9.65 8.36 14.44
N GLY A 37 9.63 9.68 14.22
CA GLY A 37 8.42 10.49 14.32
C GLY A 37 8.02 10.86 15.75
N SER A 38 8.91 10.64 16.73
CA SER A 38 8.60 10.84 18.15
C SER A 38 8.93 12.24 18.69
N ALA A 39 9.77 13.04 18.01
CA ALA A 39 10.24 14.32 18.58
C ALA A 39 9.32 15.51 18.30
N SER A 40 8.57 15.49 17.20
CA SER A 40 7.61 16.56 16.87
C SER A 40 6.47 16.04 15.99
N THR A 41 5.37 16.79 15.96
CA THR A 41 4.26 16.55 15.03
C THR A 41 4.72 16.59 13.58
N LEU A 42 5.66 17.47 13.22
CA LEU A 42 6.19 17.54 11.86
C LEU A 42 6.94 16.26 11.48
N GLU A 43 7.77 15.73 12.39
CA GLU A 43 8.48 14.47 12.16
C GLU A 43 7.52 13.28 12.04
N LYS A 44 6.45 13.26 12.82
CA LYS A 44 5.42 12.21 12.72
C LYS A 44 4.78 12.20 11.34
N HIS A 45 4.32 13.35 10.84
CA HIS A 45 3.76 13.44 9.49
C HIS A 45 4.76 13.02 8.40
N ALA A 46 6.04 13.37 8.57
CA ALA A 46 7.08 12.94 7.64
C ALA A 46 7.29 11.41 7.66
N ALA A 47 7.24 10.79 8.83
CA ALA A 47 7.35 9.34 8.99
C ALA A 47 6.15 8.59 8.40
N ASP A 48 4.94 9.10 8.62
CA ASP A 48 3.70 8.55 8.07
C ASP A 48 3.69 8.68 6.54
N ALA A 49 4.08 9.84 6.00
CA ALA A 49 4.23 10.04 4.56
C ALA A 49 5.29 9.11 3.95
N PHE A 50 6.41 8.89 4.64
CA PHE A 50 7.44 7.95 4.19
C PHE A 50 6.90 6.51 4.13
N ALA A 51 6.14 6.07 5.13
CA ALA A 51 5.49 4.75 5.14
C ALA A 51 4.56 4.57 3.93
N ILE A 52 3.79 5.60 3.57
CA ILE A 52 2.95 5.60 2.37
C ILE A 52 3.80 5.55 1.09
N CYS A 53 4.90 6.30 1.02
CA CYS A 53 5.77 6.31 -0.15
C CYS A 53 6.42 4.95 -0.44
N ILE A 54 6.86 4.22 0.58
CA ILE A 54 7.52 2.92 0.40
C ILE A 54 6.57 1.82 -0.07
N GLN A 55 5.27 1.89 0.26
CA GLN A 55 4.22 1.03 -0.33
C GLN A 55 4.17 1.16 -1.85
N GLY A 56 4.45 2.35 -2.39
CA GLY A 56 4.60 2.57 -3.83
C GLY A 56 5.68 1.67 -4.46
N GLY A 57 6.76 1.40 -3.73
CA GLY A 57 7.80 0.45 -4.15
C GLY A 57 7.28 -0.99 -4.24
N ALA A 58 6.44 -1.43 -3.29
CA ALA A 58 5.78 -2.72 -3.35
C ALA A 58 4.83 -2.82 -4.57
N ILE A 59 4.02 -1.79 -4.81
CA ILE A 59 3.16 -1.72 -6.01
C ILE A 59 3.99 -1.84 -7.30
N LEU A 60 5.12 -1.10 -7.40
CA LEU A 60 6.00 -1.18 -8.56
C LEU A 60 6.60 -2.58 -8.75
N ALA A 61 6.92 -3.30 -7.68
CA ALA A 61 7.40 -4.66 -7.77
C ALA A 61 6.33 -5.61 -8.34
N VAL A 62 5.05 -5.46 -7.95
CA VAL A 62 3.93 -6.21 -8.55
C VAL A 62 3.75 -5.89 -10.03
N LEU A 63 3.78 -4.59 -10.39
CA LEU A 63 3.67 -4.16 -11.78
C LEU A 63 4.81 -4.72 -12.64
N GLY A 64 6.03 -4.76 -12.09
CA GLY A 64 7.19 -5.38 -12.73
C GLY A 64 7.06 -6.89 -12.88
N LEU A 65 6.66 -7.59 -11.81
CA LEU A 65 6.49 -9.05 -11.80
C LEU A 65 5.40 -9.51 -12.78
N TYR A 66 4.28 -8.80 -12.84
CA TYR A 66 3.13 -9.11 -13.69
C TYR A 66 3.05 -8.23 -14.94
N TYR A 67 4.17 -7.67 -15.40
CA TYR A 67 4.19 -6.70 -16.52
C TYR A 67 3.47 -7.20 -17.78
N LYS A 68 3.56 -8.51 -18.09
CA LYS A 68 2.86 -9.12 -19.23
C LYS A 68 1.34 -9.05 -19.08
N HIS A 69 0.80 -9.27 -17.88
CA HIS A 69 -0.62 -9.16 -17.60
C HIS A 69 -1.08 -7.71 -17.66
N VAL A 70 -0.28 -6.78 -17.14
CA VAL A 70 -0.53 -5.34 -17.27
C VAL A 70 -0.59 -4.94 -18.74
N LEU A 71 0.37 -5.37 -19.56
CA LEU A 71 0.37 -5.08 -21.00
C LEU A 71 -0.84 -5.69 -21.71
N LYS A 72 -1.22 -6.92 -21.40
CA LYS A 72 -2.45 -7.55 -21.92
C LYS A 72 -3.67 -6.70 -21.60
N MET A 73 -3.83 -6.27 -20.35
CA MET A 73 -4.94 -5.40 -19.95
C MET A 73 -4.95 -4.08 -20.73
N LEU A 74 -3.79 -3.44 -20.89
CA LEU A 74 -3.67 -2.20 -21.67
C LEU A 74 -4.07 -2.42 -23.14
N LEU A 75 -3.58 -3.48 -23.77
CA LEU A 75 -3.95 -3.85 -25.13
C LEU A 75 -5.45 -4.19 -25.23
N GLY A 76 -6.01 -4.82 -24.20
CA GLY A 76 -7.43 -5.15 -24.14
C GLY A 76 -8.33 -3.94 -24.06
N VAL A 77 -7.97 -2.94 -23.26
CA VAL A 77 -8.68 -1.65 -23.20
C VAL A 77 -8.60 -0.92 -24.55
N LEU A 78 -7.52 -1.10 -25.31
CA LEU A 78 -7.38 -0.59 -26.68
C LEU A 78 -8.10 -1.44 -27.74
N GLY A 79 -8.84 -2.48 -27.35
CA GLY A 79 -9.58 -3.36 -28.26
C GLY A 79 -8.71 -4.37 -29.02
N ARG A 80 -7.43 -4.52 -28.63
CA ARG A 80 -6.46 -5.41 -29.30
C ARG A 80 -6.33 -6.78 -28.65
N ASP A 81 -6.79 -6.95 -27.41
CA ASP A 81 -6.74 -8.20 -26.67
C ASP A 81 -8.04 -8.46 -25.87
N PRO A 82 -8.96 -9.29 -26.39
CA PRO A 82 -10.21 -9.61 -25.69
C PRO A 82 -10.01 -10.29 -24.32
N GLU A 83 -8.94 -11.07 -24.14
CA GLU A 83 -8.61 -11.69 -22.85
C GLU A 83 -8.08 -10.64 -21.87
N GLY A 84 -7.24 -9.73 -22.35
CA GLY A 84 -6.77 -8.57 -21.61
C GLY A 84 -7.91 -7.69 -21.11
N LEU A 85 -8.93 -7.45 -21.94
CA LEU A 85 -10.11 -6.67 -21.55
C LEU A 85 -10.90 -7.37 -20.44
N LYS A 86 -11.10 -8.68 -20.55
CA LYS A 86 -11.77 -9.47 -19.49
C LYS A 86 -11.02 -9.38 -18.17
N LEU A 87 -9.69 -9.47 -18.20
CA LEU A 87 -8.86 -9.33 -17.00
C LEU A 87 -8.97 -7.92 -16.40
N ALA A 88 -8.93 -6.87 -17.22
CA ALA A 88 -9.09 -5.50 -16.76
C ALA A 88 -10.45 -5.27 -16.09
N ILE A 89 -11.53 -5.76 -16.71
CA ILE A 89 -12.88 -5.69 -16.14
C ILE A 89 -12.95 -6.45 -14.82
N ALA A 90 -12.39 -7.66 -14.74
CA ALA A 90 -12.39 -8.46 -13.52
C ALA A 90 -11.72 -7.74 -12.35
N ILE A 91 -10.57 -7.09 -12.59
CA ILE A 91 -9.87 -6.30 -11.57
C ILE A 91 -10.68 -5.08 -11.15
N ILE A 92 -11.28 -4.34 -12.09
CA ILE A 92 -12.13 -3.19 -11.78
C ILE A 92 -13.34 -3.62 -10.93
N VAL A 93 -14.01 -4.70 -11.30
CA VAL A 93 -15.16 -5.23 -10.55
C VAL A 93 -14.74 -5.70 -9.15
N GLY A 94 -13.55 -6.31 -9.00
CA GLY A 94 -13.03 -6.69 -7.69
C GLY A 94 -12.63 -5.50 -6.81
N PHE A 95 -12.10 -4.43 -7.42
CA PHE A 95 -11.67 -3.22 -6.71
C PHE A 95 -12.83 -2.30 -6.30
N LEU A 96 -13.87 -2.19 -7.15
CA LEU A 96 -14.96 -1.24 -6.99
C LEU A 96 -15.66 -1.28 -5.61
N PRO A 97 -16.02 -2.45 -5.05
CA PRO A 97 -16.65 -2.50 -3.73
C PRO A 97 -15.77 -1.89 -2.64
N ALA A 98 -14.47 -2.23 -2.64
CA ALA A 98 -13.52 -1.70 -1.67
C ALA A 98 -13.31 -0.19 -1.86
N ALA A 99 -13.22 0.29 -3.10
CA ALA A 99 -13.06 1.70 -3.42
C ALA A 99 -14.27 2.54 -2.98
N VAL A 100 -15.49 2.06 -3.25
CA VAL A 100 -16.74 2.75 -2.89
C VAL A 100 -16.92 2.77 -1.37
N ILE A 101 -16.75 1.64 -0.70
CA ILE A 101 -16.87 1.56 0.75
C ILE A 101 -15.79 2.42 1.42
N GLY A 102 -14.54 2.29 0.95
CA GLY A 102 -13.42 3.09 1.46
C GLY A 102 -13.66 4.59 1.30
N PHE A 103 -14.13 5.03 0.14
CA PHE A 103 -14.44 6.44 -0.10
C PHE A 103 -15.59 6.96 0.77
N LEU A 104 -16.67 6.20 0.94
CA LEU A 104 -17.84 6.62 1.72
C LEU A 104 -17.62 6.57 3.24
N LEU A 105 -16.77 5.66 3.72
CA LEU A 105 -16.55 5.42 5.15
C LEU A 105 -15.17 5.87 5.64
N ASN A 106 -14.36 6.55 4.82
CA ASN A 106 -12.98 6.92 5.17
C ASN A 106 -12.89 7.59 6.55
N ASP A 107 -13.67 8.65 6.78
CA ASP A 107 -13.65 9.42 8.03
C ASP A 107 -14.07 8.57 9.24
N TRP A 108 -15.02 7.65 9.04
CA TRP A 108 -15.48 6.74 10.09
C TRP A 108 -14.43 5.68 10.43
N ILE A 109 -13.76 5.14 9.40
CA ILE A 109 -12.67 4.16 9.54
C ILE A 109 -11.51 4.80 10.28
N GLU A 110 -11.07 5.99 9.86
CA GLU A 110 -9.97 6.71 10.50
C GLU A 110 -10.30 7.01 11.98
N ALA A 111 -11.52 7.47 12.27
CA ALA A 111 -11.93 7.81 13.64
C ALA A 111 -12.04 6.60 14.59
N LYS A 112 -12.29 5.38 14.09
CA LYS A 112 -12.56 4.19 14.93
C LYS A 112 -11.48 3.13 14.87
N LEU A 113 -10.85 2.94 13.72
CA LEU A 113 -9.92 1.84 13.46
C LEU A 113 -8.45 2.27 13.56
N PHE A 114 -8.11 3.55 13.42
CA PHE A 114 -6.71 4.02 13.54
C PHE A 114 -6.33 4.36 15.00
N SER A 115 -6.96 3.66 15.96
CA SER A 115 -6.53 3.65 17.35
C SER A 115 -5.55 2.49 17.60
N LEU A 116 -4.85 2.49 18.74
CA LEU A 116 -3.86 1.45 19.07
C LEU A 116 -4.47 0.06 19.37
N TRP A 117 -5.79 -0.06 19.45
CA TRP A 117 -6.48 -1.28 19.88
C TRP A 117 -6.86 -2.23 18.73
N PRO A 118 -7.28 -1.75 17.53
CA PRO A 118 -7.62 -2.60 16.39
C PRO A 118 -6.42 -3.07 15.55
N ILE A 119 -5.20 -2.67 15.92
CA ILE A 119 -3.91 -3.02 15.29
C ILE A 119 -3.14 -3.92 16.24
#